data_AF-A0A2N2UNA2-F1
#
_entry.id   AF-A0A2N2UNA2-F1
#
_cell.length_a   1.000
_cell.length_b   1.000
_cell.length_c   1.000
_cell.angle_alpha   90.00
_cell.angle_beta   90.00
_cell.angle_gamma   90.00
#
_symmetry.space_group_name_H-M   'P 1'
#
loop_
_entity.id
_entity.type
_entity.pdbx_description
1 polymer ?
#
loop_
_entity_poly.entity_id
_entity_poly.type
_entity_poly.pdbx_seq_one_letter_code
_entity_poly.pdbx_strand_id
1 'polypeptide(L)'
;MVYLVFGVVLISAVLSWVSPHAPAAALFDALAAPFLRPFRRVVPTISNVDLSPLVLLLVLQILLMVLGREAADGSLTLTLHIQPGAKKTGFAGLHGEAMKIRLAAPPVDGKANAALCVFLADFCKVPKSAVSLVSGETSRAKRVRVDGAAAAVAARLREQA
;
A
#
# COMPACT_ATOMS: atom_id res chain seq x y z
N MET A 1 -3.08 35.62 -24.95
CA MET A 1 -2.97 36.73 -23.97
C MET A 1 -3.25 36.27 -22.54
N VAL A 2 -4.36 35.56 -22.27
CA VAL A 2 -4.71 35.06 -20.92
C VAL A 2 -3.68 34.11 -20.31
N TYR A 3 -3.18 33.13 -21.07
CA TYR A 3 -2.14 32.20 -20.59
C TYR A 3 -0.80 32.89 -20.30
N LEU A 4 -0.51 33.98 -21.01
CA LEU A 4 0.71 34.77 -20.79
C LEU A 4 0.60 35.55 -19.48
N VAL A 5 -0.56 36.15 -19.20
CA VAL A 5 -0.84 36.83 -17.92
C VAL A 5 -0.86 35.85 -16.76
N PHE A 6 -1.49 34.68 -16.94
CA PHE A 6 -1.54 33.63 -15.93
C PHE A 6 -0.15 33.09 -15.58
N GLY A 7 0.70 32.87 -16.60
CA GLY A 7 2.09 32.47 -16.42
C GLY A 7 2.92 33.52 -15.68
N VAL A 8 2.79 34.79 -16.03
CA VAL A 8 3.49 35.91 -15.36
C VAL A 8 3.05 36.06 -13.90
N VAL A 9 1.76 35.88 -13.61
CA VAL A 9 1.22 35.91 -12.24
C VAL A 9 1.72 34.73 -11.40
N LEU A 10 1.80 33.53 -11.97
CA LEU A 10 2.37 32.35 -11.30
C LEU A 10 3.86 32.53 -10.99
N ILE A 11 4.63 33.05 -11.95
CA ILE A 11 6.07 33.32 -11.78
C ILE A 11 6.27 34.40 -10.70
N SER A 12 5.48 35.47 -10.69
CA SER A 12 5.52 36.52 -9.67
C SER A 12 5.08 36.00 -8.28
N ALA A 13 4.08 35.13 -8.21
CA ALA A 13 3.62 34.50 -6.98
C ALA A 13 4.69 33.57 -6.37
N VAL A 14 5.40 32.80 -7.19
CA VAL A 14 6.52 31.95 -6.74
C VAL A 14 7.72 32.80 -6.29
N LEU A 15 8.05 33.87 -7.01
CA LEU A 15 9.15 34.79 -6.66
C LEU A 15 8.86 35.62 -5.39
N SER A 16 7.59 35.92 -5.10
CA SER A 16 7.15 36.59 -3.85
C SER A 16 7.12 35.64 -2.65
N TRP A 17 6.71 34.39 -2.88
CA TRP A 17 6.62 33.33 -1.88
C TRP A 17 7.97 32.91 -1.31
N VAL A 18 9.06 33.29 -1.98
CA VAL A 18 10.42 33.20 -1.47
C VAL A 18 11.02 34.59 -1.28
N SER A 19 10.45 35.36 -0.33
CA SER A 19 11.05 36.63 0.12
C SER A 19 11.62 36.47 1.55
N PRO A 20 12.94 36.31 1.71
CA PRO A 20 13.58 36.02 3.00
C PRO A 20 13.65 37.20 3.97
N HIS A 21 13.23 38.38 3.52
CA HIS A 21 13.20 39.61 4.31
C HIS A 21 11.82 39.89 4.90
N ALA A 22 10.87 38.96 4.76
CA ALA A 22 9.57 39.07 5.43
C ALA A 22 9.74 38.84 6.94
N PRO A 23 9.12 39.65 7.82
CA PRO A 23 9.25 39.50 9.27
C PRO A 23 8.83 38.10 9.79
N ALA A 24 7.95 37.39 9.06
CA ALA A 24 7.58 36.01 9.36
C ALA A 24 8.72 35.00 9.13
N ALA A 25 9.63 35.26 8.17
CA ALA A 25 10.75 34.39 7.85
C ALA A 25 11.70 34.19 9.05
N ALA A 26 11.87 35.21 9.89
CA ALA A 26 12.69 35.12 11.10
C ALA A 26 12.14 34.11 12.13
N LEU A 27 10.81 33.97 12.23
CA LEU A 27 10.18 33.02 13.14
C LEU A 27 10.31 31.58 12.63
N PHE A 28 10.09 31.37 11.34
CA PHE A 28 10.30 30.07 10.70
C PHE A 28 11.77 29.65 10.79
N ASP A 29 12.69 30.58 10.57
CA ASP A 29 14.12 30.34 10.72
C ASP A 29 14.47 29.98 12.17
N ALA A 30 13.90 30.66 13.17
CA ALA A 30 14.14 30.34 14.58
C ALA A 30 13.65 28.92 14.96
N LEU A 31 12.51 28.49 14.43
CA LEU A 31 11.96 27.15 14.68
C LEU A 31 12.72 26.05 13.92
N ALA A 32 13.14 26.34 12.68
CA ALA A 32 13.85 25.40 11.84
C ALA A 32 15.37 25.36 12.15
N ALA A 33 15.93 26.42 12.75
CA ALA A 33 17.35 26.56 13.08
C ALA A 33 17.98 25.37 13.81
N PRO A 34 17.41 24.80 14.90
CA PRO A 34 18.04 23.66 15.57
C PRO A 34 18.20 22.44 14.65
N PHE A 35 17.28 22.27 13.68
CA PHE A 35 17.29 21.16 12.74
C PHE A 35 18.14 21.45 11.50
N LEU A 36 18.17 22.70 11.03
CA LEU A 36 18.90 23.11 9.83
C LEU A 36 20.38 23.43 10.12
N ARG A 37 20.75 23.75 11.37
CA ARG A 37 22.14 24.05 11.80
C ARG A 37 23.19 23.01 11.38
N PRO A 38 23.01 21.70 11.60
CA PRO A 38 24.01 20.71 11.19
C PRO A 38 24.18 20.64 9.66
N PHE A 39 23.12 20.89 8.90
CA PHE A 39 23.12 20.79 7.43
C PHE A 39 23.59 22.09 6.74
N ARG A 40 23.40 23.25 7.37
CA ARG A 40 23.90 24.56 6.90
C ARG A 40 25.42 24.64 6.78
N ARG A 41 26.17 23.72 7.39
CA ARG A 41 27.64 23.64 7.26
C ARG A 41 28.10 23.07 5.92
N VAL A 42 27.24 22.34 5.21
CA VAL A 42 27.60 21.61 3.98
C VAL A 42 27.06 22.29 2.73
N VAL A 43 25.97 23.05 2.84
CA VAL A 43 25.30 23.68 1.70
C VAL A 43 25.53 25.19 1.71
N PRO A 44 26.34 25.76 0.80
CA PRO A 44 26.42 27.20 0.64
C PRO A 44 25.06 27.75 0.15
N THR A 45 24.59 28.82 0.78
CA THR A 45 23.37 29.53 0.41
C THR A 45 23.55 30.23 -0.93
N ILE A 46 23.06 29.64 -2.02
CA ILE A 46 23.01 30.30 -3.33
C ILE A 46 21.66 31.04 -3.42
N SER A 47 21.72 32.37 -3.47
CA SER A 47 20.61 33.23 -3.92
C SER A 47 19.32 33.17 -3.09
N ASN A 48 19.42 33.32 -1.76
CA ASN A 48 18.31 33.74 -0.88
C ASN A 48 16.96 32.99 -1.10
N VAL A 49 17.00 31.68 -1.36
CA VAL A 49 15.82 30.83 -1.54
C VAL A 49 16.05 29.58 -0.72
N ASP A 50 15.30 29.41 0.37
CA ASP A 50 15.47 28.25 1.25
C ASP A 50 14.69 27.05 0.68
N LEU A 51 15.40 26.16 0.00
CA LEU A 51 14.87 24.90 -0.56
C LEU A 51 14.78 23.78 0.49
N SER A 52 15.23 24.03 1.73
CA SER A 52 15.17 23.05 2.83
C SER A 52 13.77 22.49 3.08
N PRO A 53 12.66 23.26 2.98
CA PRO A 53 11.32 22.72 3.16
C PRO A 53 10.95 21.67 2.11
N LEU A 54 11.36 21.84 0.85
CA LEU A 54 11.05 20.89 -0.23
C LEU A 54 11.87 19.60 -0.08
N VAL A 55 13.14 19.72 0.33
CA VAL A 55 14.00 18.57 0.63
C VAL A 55 13.52 17.81 1.86
N LEU A 56 13.06 18.52 2.90
CA LEU A 56 12.46 17.90 4.08
C LEU A 56 11.18 17.14 3.72
N LEU A 57 10.32 17.73 2.88
CA LEU A 57 9.12 17.05 2.38
C LEU A 57 9.48 15.81 1.55
N LEU A 58 10.51 15.87 0.70
CA LEU A 58 10.96 14.72 -0.06
C LEU A 58 11.49 13.59 0.83
N VAL A 59 12.32 13.92 1.82
CA VAL A 59 12.87 12.93 2.76
C VAL A 59 11.77 12.35 3.64
N LEU A 60 10.86 13.19 4.15
CA LEU A 60 9.71 12.74 4.94
C LEU A 60 8.76 11.90 4.08
N GLN A 61 8.54 12.27 2.82
CA GLN A 61 7.71 11.52 1.88
C GLN A 61 8.32 10.15 1.55
N ILE A 62 9.65 10.08 1.36
CA ILE A 62 10.35 8.81 1.17
C ILE A 62 10.28 7.97 2.45
N LEU A 63 10.48 8.59 3.61
CA LEU A 63 10.42 7.91 4.90
C LEU A 63 9.01 7.37 5.18
N LEU A 64 7.96 8.15 4.92
CA LEU A 64 6.56 7.73 5.01
C LEU A 64 6.22 6.67 3.96
N MET A 65 6.77 6.76 2.75
CA MET A 65 6.59 5.74 1.71
C MET A 65 7.27 4.42 2.07
N VAL A 66 8.41 4.46 2.76
CA VAL A 66 9.15 3.28 3.22
C VAL A 66 8.51 2.68 4.48
N LEU A 67 8.09 3.50 5.45
CA LEU A 67 7.38 3.07 6.65
C LEU A 67 5.96 2.58 6.36
N GLY A 68 5.31 3.10 5.31
CA GLY A 68 4.00 2.66 4.83
C GLY A 68 4.01 1.39 3.97
N ARG A 69 5.19 0.81 3.70
CA ARG A 69 5.30 -0.53 3.11
C ARG A 69 5.09 -1.59 4.19
N GLU A 70 3.90 -1.61 4.75
CA GLU A 70 3.36 -2.72 5.55
C GLU A 70 2.99 -3.89 4.60
N ALA A 71 3.96 -4.36 3.81
CA ALA A 71 3.87 -5.53 2.94
C ALA A 71 4.97 -6.55 3.28
N ALA A 72 5.43 -6.54 4.53
CA ALA A 72 6.50 -7.42 5.01
C ALA A 72 6.08 -8.26 6.23
N ASP A 73 4.78 -8.37 6.54
CA ASP A 73 4.29 -9.18 7.66
C ASP A 73 4.25 -10.70 7.34
N GLY A 74 4.90 -11.12 6.25
CA GLY A 74 4.84 -12.51 5.79
C GLY A 74 3.44 -13.00 5.41
N SER A 75 2.47 -12.08 5.28
CA SER A 75 1.09 -12.36 4.95
C SER A 75 0.81 -12.14 3.45
N LEU A 76 -0.04 -12.98 2.88
CA LEU A 76 -0.39 -12.98 1.46
C LEU A 76 -1.91 -12.92 1.31
N THR A 77 -2.40 -12.00 0.47
CA THR A 77 -3.83 -11.90 0.16
C THR A 77 -4.15 -12.58 -1.17
N LEU A 78 -5.02 -13.57 -1.14
CA LEU A 78 -5.48 -14.37 -2.26
C LEU A 78 -6.82 -13.88 -2.77
N THR A 79 -6.91 -13.62 -4.08
CA THR A 79 -8.18 -13.32 -4.77
C THR A 79 -8.70 -14.58 -5.45
N LEU A 80 -9.83 -15.07 -4.97
CA LEU A 80 -10.37 -16.39 -5.32
C LEU A 80 -11.80 -16.27 -5.85
N HIS A 81 -12.12 -17.06 -6.87
CA HIS A 81 -13.49 -17.20 -7.37
C HIS A 81 -14.07 -18.56 -6.95
N ILE A 82 -15.10 -18.54 -6.11
CA ILE A 82 -15.65 -19.74 -5.49
C ILE A 82 -16.84 -20.28 -6.29
N GLN A 83 -16.75 -21.56 -6.65
CA GLN A 83 -17.84 -22.35 -7.20
C GLN A 83 -18.33 -23.34 -6.13
N PRO A 84 -19.41 -23.01 -5.41
CA PRO A 84 -19.98 -23.89 -4.37
C PRO A 84 -20.78 -25.05 -4.98
N GLY A 85 -21.04 -26.10 -4.18
CA GLY A 85 -21.85 -27.26 -4.57
C GLY A 85 -21.17 -28.24 -5.53
N ALA A 86 -19.84 -28.30 -5.54
CA ALA A 86 -19.10 -29.25 -6.38
C ALA A 86 -19.06 -30.67 -5.79
N LYS A 87 -18.81 -31.70 -6.61
CA LYS A 87 -18.64 -33.09 -6.11
C LYS A 87 -17.39 -33.26 -5.24
N LYS A 88 -16.34 -32.47 -5.47
CA LYS A 88 -15.08 -32.48 -4.75
C LYS A 88 -14.57 -31.05 -4.57
N THR A 89 -13.89 -30.80 -3.46
CA THR A 89 -13.19 -29.53 -3.21
C THR A 89 -11.83 -29.54 -3.91
N GLY A 90 -11.47 -28.47 -4.60
CA GLY A 90 -10.16 -28.34 -5.23
C GLY A 90 -10.03 -27.14 -6.17
N PHE A 91 -8.81 -26.92 -6.65
CA PHE A 91 -8.52 -25.93 -7.68
C PHE A 91 -9.14 -26.35 -9.01
N ALA A 92 -9.72 -25.39 -9.71
CA ALA A 92 -10.45 -25.61 -10.96
C ALA A 92 -9.93 -24.73 -12.11
N GLY A 93 -8.68 -24.25 -11.99
CA GLY A 93 -7.99 -23.39 -12.95
C GLY A 93 -8.17 -21.89 -12.67
N LEU A 94 -7.71 -21.08 -13.61
CA LEU A 94 -7.82 -19.62 -13.55
C LEU A 94 -9.13 -19.13 -14.18
N HIS A 95 -9.71 -18.07 -13.61
CA HIS A 95 -10.85 -17.35 -14.15
C HIS A 95 -10.51 -15.86 -14.22
N GLY A 96 -9.96 -15.43 -15.37
CA GLY A 96 -9.33 -14.12 -15.49
C GLY A 96 -8.11 -14.05 -14.57
N GLU A 97 -8.04 -13.02 -13.72
CA GLU A 97 -6.98 -12.84 -12.72
C GLU A 97 -7.24 -13.59 -11.40
N ALA A 98 -8.43 -14.18 -11.21
CA ALA A 98 -8.81 -14.86 -9.98
C ALA A 98 -8.71 -16.38 -10.12
N MET A 99 -8.16 -17.04 -9.11
CA MET A 99 -8.05 -18.50 -9.11
C MET A 99 -9.38 -19.13 -8.70
N LYS A 100 -9.89 -20.02 -9.54
CA LYS A 100 -11.18 -20.65 -9.35
C LYS A 100 -11.05 -21.85 -8.41
N ILE A 101 -11.78 -21.83 -7.31
CA ILE A 101 -11.85 -22.93 -6.35
C ILE A 101 -13.26 -23.50 -6.35
N ARG A 102 -13.37 -24.80 -6.56
CA ARG A 102 -14.60 -25.56 -6.36
C ARG A 102 -14.66 -25.99 -4.91
N LEU A 103 -15.78 -25.75 -4.24
CA LEU A 103 -16.03 -26.22 -2.88
C LEU A 103 -17.20 -27.21 -2.91
N ALA A 104 -17.04 -28.34 -2.23
CA ALA A 104 -18.15 -29.26 -2.02
C ALA A 104 -19.21 -28.70 -1.06
N ALA A 105 -18.80 -27.74 -0.21
CA ALA A 105 -19.71 -27.08 0.71
C ALA A 105 -20.82 -26.34 -0.05
N PRO A 106 -22.08 -26.45 0.41
CA PRO A 106 -23.20 -25.70 -0.14
C PRO A 106 -23.04 -24.19 0.13
N PRO A 107 -23.62 -23.31 -0.71
CA PRO A 107 -23.60 -21.85 -0.52
C PRO A 107 -24.63 -21.40 0.53
N VAL A 108 -24.63 -22.05 1.70
CA VAL A 108 -25.56 -21.74 2.80
C VAL A 108 -24.78 -21.21 4.00
N ASP A 109 -25.30 -20.14 4.58
CA ASP A 109 -24.88 -19.47 5.83
C ASP A 109 -23.46 -19.80 6.33
N GLY A 110 -22.46 -19.14 5.73
CA GLY A 110 -21.05 -19.21 6.18
C GLY A 110 -20.33 -20.55 5.97
N LYS A 111 -21.02 -21.66 5.63
CA LYS A 111 -20.39 -22.99 5.46
C LYS A 111 -19.36 -23.02 4.35
N ALA A 112 -19.62 -22.31 3.24
CA ALA A 112 -18.65 -22.16 2.16
C ALA A 112 -17.44 -21.31 2.58
N ASN A 113 -17.59 -20.36 3.53
CA ASN A 113 -16.48 -19.55 4.04
C ASN A 113 -15.60 -20.40 4.94
N ALA A 114 -16.22 -21.13 5.88
CA ALA A 114 -15.51 -22.04 6.77
C ALA A 114 -14.75 -23.14 6.01
N ALA A 115 -15.40 -23.77 5.02
CA ALA A 115 -14.78 -24.80 4.19
C ALA A 115 -13.62 -24.25 3.36
N LEU A 116 -13.72 -23.01 2.86
CA LEU A 116 -12.63 -22.36 2.16
C LEU A 116 -11.42 -22.13 3.07
N CYS A 117 -11.64 -21.59 4.27
CA CYS A 117 -10.53 -21.35 5.21
C CYS A 117 -9.84 -22.65 5.63
N VAL A 118 -10.60 -23.73 5.85
CA VAL A 118 -10.02 -25.06 6.15
C VAL A 118 -9.21 -25.58 4.96
N PHE A 119 -9.77 -25.54 3.75
CA PHE A 119 -9.07 -25.98 2.54
C PHE A 119 -7.76 -25.21 2.32
N LEU A 120 -7.78 -23.89 2.50
CA LEU A 120 -6.58 -23.06 2.35
C LEU A 120 -5.57 -23.30 3.47
N ALA A 121 -6.01 -23.50 4.71
CA ALA A 121 -5.12 -23.83 5.83
C ALA A 121 -4.37 -25.14 5.58
N ASP A 122 -5.08 -26.19 5.15
CA ASP A 122 -4.51 -27.50 4.84
C ASP A 122 -3.55 -27.43 3.64
N PHE A 123 -3.95 -26.73 2.57
CA PHE A 123 -3.13 -26.56 1.38
C PHE A 123 -1.85 -25.76 1.65
N CYS A 124 -1.98 -24.67 2.41
CA CYS A 124 -0.86 -23.80 2.76
C CYS A 124 0.01 -24.38 3.88
N LYS A 125 -0.45 -25.43 4.58
CA LYS A 125 0.16 -26.00 5.79
C LYS A 125 0.33 -24.97 6.92
N VAL A 126 -0.69 -24.15 7.13
CA VAL A 126 -0.74 -23.12 8.18
C VAL A 126 -1.90 -23.40 9.12
N PRO A 127 -1.86 -22.95 10.39
CA PRO A 127 -2.99 -23.09 11.28
C PRO A 127 -4.20 -22.29 10.75
N LYS A 128 -5.42 -22.77 11.02
CA LYS A 128 -6.66 -22.09 10.60
C LYS A 128 -6.75 -20.64 11.11
N SER A 129 -6.15 -20.35 12.27
CA SER A 129 -6.07 -18.99 12.83
C SER A 129 -5.26 -18.02 11.96
N ALA A 130 -4.36 -18.52 11.12
CA ALA A 130 -3.58 -17.73 10.18
C ALA A 130 -4.32 -17.50 8.84
N VAL A 131 -5.55 -17.99 8.69
CA VAL A 131 -6.35 -17.83 7.47
C VAL A 131 -7.61 -17.03 7.77
N SER A 132 -7.70 -15.81 7.26
CA SER A 132 -8.80 -14.89 7.53
C SER A 132 -9.46 -14.40 6.23
N LEU A 133 -10.78 -14.35 6.21
CA LEU A 133 -11.52 -13.78 5.09
C LEU A 133 -11.49 -12.24 5.22
N VAL A 134 -10.87 -11.56 4.27
CA VAL A 134 -10.77 -10.10 4.22
C VAL A 134 -12.05 -9.50 3.62
N SER A 135 -12.62 -10.18 2.62
CA SER A 135 -13.82 -9.68 1.92
C SER A 135 -14.51 -10.78 1.12
N GLY A 136 -15.80 -10.59 0.84
CA GLY A 136 -16.60 -11.49 0.00
C GLY A 136 -17.39 -12.54 0.80
N GLU A 137 -17.86 -12.21 2.01
CA GLU A 137 -18.69 -13.12 2.81
C GLU A 137 -19.93 -13.62 2.07
N THR A 138 -20.59 -12.72 1.32
CA THR A 138 -21.79 -13.00 0.52
C THR A 138 -21.50 -13.17 -0.97
N SER A 139 -20.24 -12.92 -1.40
CA SER A 139 -19.85 -12.97 -2.80
C SER A 139 -19.12 -14.26 -3.16
N ARG A 140 -19.20 -14.66 -4.44
CA ARG A 140 -18.38 -15.73 -5.01
C ARG A 140 -16.93 -15.29 -5.21
N ALA A 141 -16.70 -13.99 -5.40
CA ALA A 141 -15.35 -13.43 -5.37
C ALA A 141 -14.96 -13.19 -3.92
N LYS A 142 -13.93 -13.89 -3.44
CA LYS A 142 -13.45 -13.83 -2.05
C LYS A 142 -12.01 -13.40 -2.00
N ARG A 143 -11.69 -12.56 -1.02
CA ARG A 143 -10.32 -12.21 -0.67
C ARG A 143 -9.98 -12.83 0.67
N VAL A 144 -8.96 -13.68 0.70
CA VAL A 144 -8.51 -14.38 1.91
C VAL A 144 -7.06 -14.00 2.19
N ARG A 145 -6.77 -13.57 3.41
CA ARG A 145 -5.42 -13.33 3.91
C ARG A 145 -4.90 -14.59 4.57
N VAL A 146 -3.64 -14.93 4.27
CA VAL A 146 -2.89 -16.02 4.89
C VAL A 146 -1.64 -15.46 5.52
N ASP A 147 -1.50 -15.58 6.84
CA ASP A 147 -0.39 -15.03 7.61
C ASP A 147 0.75 -16.06 7.79
N GLY A 148 2.00 -15.59 7.87
CA GLY A 148 3.16 -16.40 8.26
C GLY A 148 3.72 -17.39 7.23
N ALA A 149 3.27 -17.36 5.97
CA ALA A 149 3.73 -18.31 4.94
C ALA A 149 3.70 -17.78 3.50
N ALA A 150 3.71 -16.46 3.29
CA ALA A 150 3.55 -15.86 1.96
C ALA A 150 4.41 -16.49 0.85
N ALA A 151 5.71 -16.68 1.08
CA ALA A 151 6.63 -17.23 0.08
C ALA A 151 6.33 -18.71 -0.25
N ALA A 152 6.08 -19.54 0.78
CA ALA A 152 5.77 -20.95 0.60
C ALA A 152 4.39 -21.17 -0.05
N VAL A 153 3.41 -20.33 0.29
CA VAL A 153 2.07 -20.35 -0.31
C VAL A 153 2.14 -19.91 -1.77
N ALA A 154 2.86 -18.83 -2.07
CA ALA A 154 3.04 -18.36 -3.45
C ALA A 154 3.71 -19.44 -4.34
N ALA A 155 4.71 -20.16 -3.82
CA ALA A 155 5.36 -21.25 -4.54
C ALA A 155 4.36 -22.37 -4.88
N ARG A 156 3.57 -22.83 -3.92
CA ARG A 156 2.57 -23.89 -4.13
C ARG A 156 1.44 -23.49 -5.07
N LEU A 157 1.03 -22.23 -5.04
CA LEU A 157 -0.02 -21.75 -5.94
C LEU A 157 0.44 -21.66 -7.39
N ARG A 158 1.73 -21.41 -7.64
CA ARG A 158 2.30 -21.46 -9.00
C ARG A 158 2.25 -22.87 -9.59
N GLU A 159 2.26 -23.92 -8.78
CA GLU A 159 2.13 -25.31 -9.26
C GLU A 159 0.69 -25.66 -9.69
N GLN A 160 -0.30 -24.84 -9.34
CA GLN A 160 -1.72 -25.07 -9.61
C GLN A 160 -2.32 -24.14 -10.69
N ALA A 161 -1.52 -23.19 -11.18
CA ALA A 161 -1.88 -22.23 -12.23
C ALA A 161 -1.38 -22.71 -13.59
#